data_AF-A0A2E0UQH5-F1
#
_entry.id   AF-A0A2E0UQH5-F1
#
_cell.length_a   1.000
_cell.length_b   1.000
_cell.length_c   1.000
_cell.angle_alpha   90.00
_cell.angle_beta   90.00
_cell.angle_gamma   90.00
#
_symmetry.space_group_name_H-M   'P 1'
#
loop_
_entity.id
_entity.type
_entity.pdbx_description
1 polymer ?
#
loop_
_entity_poly.entity_id
_entity_poly.type
_entity_poly.pdbx_seq_one_letter_code
_entity_poly.pdbx_strand_id
1 'polypeptide(L)'
;MRSKIRSLIVILVLFIFALGFMLIQPASAAPQSQVYYYTPTPQPDGRVLYTVKEGDSCISIALLNNITEEQLRSLNNLAGDDCLFLIPGQQLLLDVVEQQPTAGPSPTPTSILPSPTPFNGTGDICVLLFNDINGNALLDDDSGELPLLGGAISINDLNGKVALTGTTNTEEAVCFTDQPEGTYNISIAVPELYNPTMRTNATVELTAGNTIVVDFGAQISSAVQEIPGEDPAERKSPFLGILGALVLVVGIGAAVYAMRTRKL
;
A
#
# COMPACT_ATOMS: atom_id res chain seq x y z
N MET A 1 -92.56 32.38 21.39
CA MET A 1 -91.10 32.29 21.66
C MET A 1 -90.37 31.33 20.71
N ARG A 2 -90.90 30.11 20.45
CA ARG A 2 -90.27 29.11 19.55
C ARG A 2 -90.08 29.52 18.08
N SER A 3 -90.97 30.33 17.49
CA SER A 3 -90.81 30.77 16.08
C SER A 3 -89.70 31.82 15.90
N LYS A 4 -89.52 32.72 16.88
CA LYS A 4 -88.43 33.72 16.87
C LYS A 4 -87.04 33.08 16.97
N ILE A 5 -86.91 32.01 17.77
CA ILE A 5 -85.66 31.24 17.89
C ILE A 5 -85.33 30.49 16.59
N ARG A 6 -86.32 29.89 15.94
CA ARG A 6 -86.14 29.25 14.62
C ARG A 6 -85.73 30.28 13.55
N SER A 7 -86.33 31.46 13.57
CA SER A 7 -85.96 32.54 12.63
C SER A 7 -84.54 33.04 12.88
N LEU A 8 -84.11 33.16 14.14
CA LEU A 8 -82.76 33.57 14.50
C LEU A 8 -81.70 32.55 14.06
N ILE A 9 -81.98 31.26 14.23
CA ILE A 9 -81.09 30.17 13.79
C ILE A 9 -80.96 30.15 12.27
N VAL A 10 -82.07 30.34 11.54
CA VAL A 10 -82.02 30.40 10.06
C VAL A 10 -81.21 31.60 9.58
N ILE A 11 -81.37 32.77 10.21
CA ILE A 11 -80.57 33.97 9.88
C ILE A 11 -79.09 33.73 10.18
N LEU A 12 -78.76 33.12 11.31
CA LEU A 12 -77.38 32.80 11.68
C LEU A 12 -76.75 31.82 10.68
N VAL A 13 -77.46 30.77 10.28
CA VAL A 13 -76.97 29.78 9.30
C VAL A 13 -76.77 30.44 7.93
N LEU A 14 -77.69 31.30 7.49
CA LEU A 14 -77.52 32.07 6.25
C LEU A 14 -76.32 33.03 6.34
N PHE A 15 -76.11 33.66 7.50
CA PHE A 15 -74.98 34.57 7.69
C PHE A 15 -73.64 33.81 7.68
N ILE A 16 -73.57 32.64 8.33
CA ILE A 16 -72.39 31.76 8.30
C ILE A 16 -72.14 31.24 6.88
N PHE A 17 -73.19 30.90 6.13
CA PHE A 17 -73.07 30.46 4.75
C PHE A 17 -72.58 31.59 3.84
N ALA A 18 -73.08 32.82 4.04
CA ALA A 18 -72.62 34.00 3.31
C ALA A 18 -71.16 34.36 3.63
N LEU A 19 -70.76 34.27 4.90
CA LEU A 19 -69.37 34.49 5.32
C LEU A 19 -68.45 33.40 4.75
N GLY A 20 -68.91 32.14 4.77
CA GLY A 20 -68.24 31.02 4.14
C GLY A 20 -68.02 31.26 2.64
N PHE A 21 -69.04 31.78 1.94
CA PHE A 21 -68.96 32.07 0.51
C PHE A 21 -67.98 33.21 0.16
N MET A 22 -67.82 34.21 1.03
CA MET A 22 -66.82 35.28 0.83
C MET A 22 -65.36 34.78 0.96
N LEU A 23 -65.12 33.72 1.74
CA LEU A 23 -63.79 33.12 1.89
C LEU A 23 -63.37 32.21 0.73
N ILE A 24 -64.27 31.95 -0.23
CA ILE A 24 -64.00 31.10 -1.41
C ILE A 24 -63.87 31.94 -2.69
N GLN A 25 -63.67 33.26 -2.58
CA GLN A 25 -63.34 34.04 -3.77
C GLN A 25 -61.96 33.61 -4.29
N PRO A 26 -61.84 33.18 -5.57
CA PRO A 26 -60.54 32.90 -6.15
C PRO A 26 -59.75 34.21 -6.20
N ALA A 27 -58.57 34.23 -5.59
CA ALA A 27 -57.64 35.32 -5.76
C ALA A 27 -57.26 35.40 -7.25
N SER A 28 -57.69 36.45 -7.94
CA SER A 28 -57.21 36.75 -9.29
C SER A 28 -55.78 37.27 -9.17
N ALA A 29 -54.82 36.34 -9.04
CA ALA A 29 -53.42 36.63 -9.23
C ALA A 29 -53.15 36.70 -10.74
N ALA A 30 -53.71 37.73 -11.40
CA ALA A 30 -53.27 38.07 -12.74
C ALA A 30 -51.78 38.44 -12.64
N PRO A 31 -50.88 37.78 -13.39
CA PRO A 31 -49.48 38.18 -13.41
C PRO A 31 -49.43 39.66 -13.80
N GLN A 32 -48.73 40.47 -13.01
CA GLN A 32 -48.39 41.82 -13.45
C GLN A 32 -47.70 41.70 -14.80
N SER A 33 -47.99 42.62 -15.72
CA SER A 33 -47.37 42.65 -17.04
C SER A 33 -45.86 42.61 -16.87
N GLN A 34 -45.28 41.42 -17.05
CA GLN A 34 -43.85 41.21 -17.04
C GLN A 34 -43.29 41.98 -18.24
N VAL A 35 -42.48 42.99 -17.96
CA VAL A 35 -41.79 43.71 -19.01
C VAL A 35 -40.74 42.75 -19.56
N TYR A 36 -40.94 42.31 -20.80
CA TYR A 36 -39.96 41.51 -21.52
C TYR A 36 -38.78 42.40 -21.88
N TYR A 37 -37.81 42.51 -20.96
CA TYR A 37 -36.51 43.10 -21.28
C TYR A 37 -35.70 42.04 -22.02
N TYR A 38 -35.48 42.29 -23.31
CA TYR A 38 -34.54 41.52 -24.10
C TYR A 38 -33.14 41.94 -23.66
N THR A 39 -32.48 41.10 -22.89
CA THR A 39 -31.06 41.29 -22.60
C THR A 39 -30.28 40.96 -23.88
N PRO A 40 -29.45 41.88 -24.38
CA PRO A 40 -28.66 41.65 -25.57
C PRO A 40 -27.70 40.49 -25.30
N THR A 41 -27.81 39.44 -26.11
CA THR A 41 -26.95 38.27 -26.01
C THR A 41 -25.65 38.56 -26.78
N PRO A 42 -24.46 38.25 -26.22
CA PRO A 42 -23.20 38.41 -26.93
C PRO A 42 -23.21 37.63 -28.25
N GLN A 43 -22.79 38.28 -29.33
CA GLN A 43 -22.60 37.62 -30.62
C GLN A 43 -21.32 36.75 -30.61
N PRO A 44 -21.16 35.81 -31.57
CA PRO A 44 -19.98 34.93 -31.63
C PRO A 44 -18.63 35.67 -31.73
N ASP A 45 -18.67 36.92 -32.16
CA ASP A 45 -17.52 37.83 -32.27
C ASP A 45 -17.24 38.62 -30.98
N GLY A 46 -17.95 38.33 -29.89
CA GLY A 46 -17.80 39.00 -28.59
C GLY A 46 -18.53 40.34 -28.47
N ARG A 47 -19.17 40.83 -29.53
CA ARG A 47 -19.91 42.11 -29.49
C ARG A 47 -21.27 41.94 -28.83
N VAL A 48 -21.59 42.80 -27.88
CA VAL A 48 -22.91 42.90 -27.27
C VAL A 48 -23.64 44.05 -27.97
N LEU A 49 -24.65 43.72 -28.78
CA LEU A 49 -25.37 44.69 -29.61
C LEU A 49 -26.81 44.85 -29.13
N TYR A 50 -27.25 46.11 -29.01
CA TYR A 50 -28.62 46.49 -28.71
C TYR A 50 -29.33 46.97 -29.96
N THR A 51 -30.56 46.51 -30.19
CA THR A 51 -31.41 47.03 -31.27
C THR A 51 -32.36 48.07 -30.71
N VAL A 52 -32.21 49.32 -31.15
CA VAL A 52 -33.04 50.46 -30.74
C VAL A 52 -34.51 50.18 -31.03
N LYS A 53 -35.37 50.47 -30.06
CA LYS A 53 -36.83 50.38 -30.16
C LYS A 53 -37.44 51.77 -30.21
N GLU A 54 -38.71 51.83 -30.62
CA GLU A 54 -39.45 53.08 -30.65
C GLU A 54 -39.57 53.68 -29.24
N GLY A 55 -39.17 54.95 -29.10
CA GLY A 55 -39.16 55.66 -27.81
C GLY A 55 -37.88 55.51 -26.98
N ASP A 56 -36.88 54.78 -27.47
CA ASP A 56 -35.60 54.68 -26.78
C ASP A 56 -34.77 55.98 -26.89
N SER A 57 -34.12 56.34 -25.79
CA SER A 57 -33.07 57.35 -25.70
C SER A 57 -31.74 56.70 -25.29
N CYS A 58 -30.62 57.38 -25.53
CA CYS A 58 -29.32 56.90 -25.02
C CYS A 58 -29.33 56.67 -23.50
N ILE A 59 -30.01 57.54 -22.73
CA ILE A 59 -30.14 57.41 -21.27
C ILE A 59 -30.90 56.14 -20.89
N SER A 60 -32.06 55.90 -21.51
CA SER A 60 -32.86 54.70 -21.20
C SER A 60 -32.14 53.41 -21.59
N ILE A 61 -31.44 53.39 -22.75
CA ILE A 61 -30.67 52.23 -23.19
C ILE A 61 -29.49 51.98 -22.24
N ALA A 62 -28.75 53.03 -21.87
CA ALA A 62 -27.60 52.93 -20.98
C ALA A 62 -28.00 52.37 -19.61
N LEU A 63 -29.07 52.91 -19.01
CA LEU A 63 -29.58 52.45 -17.71
C LEU A 63 -30.08 51.00 -17.75
N LEU A 64 -30.81 50.62 -18.80
CA LEU A 64 -31.33 49.25 -18.94
C LEU A 64 -30.22 48.22 -19.13
N ASN A 65 -29.10 48.61 -19.72
CA ASN A 65 -27.97 47.72 -19.99
C ASN A 65 -26.78 47.94 -19.03
N ASN A 66 -26.98 48.71 -17.96
CA ASN A 66 -26.01 48.95 -16.91
C ASN A 66 -24.65 49.51 -17.42
N ILE A 67 -24.69 50.40 -18.42
CA ILE A 67 -23.54 51.15 -18.92
C ILE A 67 -23.79 52.64 -18.76
N THR A 68 -22.74 53.47 -18.89
CA THR A 68 -22.92 54.92 -18.89
C THR A 68 -23.33 55.42 -20.28
N GLU A 69 -24.06 56.54 -20.34
CA GLU A 69 -24.40 57.16 -21.62
C GLU A 69 -23.15 57.52 -22.42
N GLU A 70 -22.12 58.03 -21.75
CA GLU A 70 -20.84 58.40 -22.38
C GLU A 70 -20.11 57.17 -22.94
N GLN A 71 -20.18 56.03 -22.26
CA GLN A 71 -19.68 54.75 -22.77
C GLN A 71 -20.46 54.31 -24.01
N LEU A 72 -21.81 54.38 -23.99
CA LEU A 72 -22.63 54.07 -25.16
C LEU A 72 -22.28 54.96 -26.36
N ARG A 73 -22.09 56.26 -26.12
CA ARG A 73 -21.74 57.24 -27.16
C ARG A 73 -20.37 57.00 -27.75
N SER A 74 -19.38 56.77 -26.92
CA SER A 74 -18.00 56.52 -27.35
C SER A 74 -17.88 55.22 -28.14
N LEU A 75 -18.58 54.15 -27.74
CA LEU A 75 -18.59 52.87 -28.47
C LEU A 75 -19.24 52.95 -29.86
N ASN A 76 -20.15 53.91 -30.07
CA ASN A 76 -20.94 54.03 -31.30
C ASN A 76 -20.66 55.29 -32.12
N ASN A 77 -19.65 56.08 -31.72
CA ASN A 77 -19.32 57.37 -32.31
C ASN A 77 -20.51 58.35 -32.37
N LEU A 78 -21.36 58.38 -31.33
CA LEU A 78 -22.52 59.28 -31.24
C LEU A 78 -22.12 60.64 -30.66
N ALA A 79 -22.14 61.69 -31.48
CA ALA A 79 -21.70 63.04 -31.11
C ALA A 79 -22.88 64.03 -31.06
N GLY A 80 -22.71 65.16 -30.36
CA GLY A 80 -23.72 66.22 -30.28
C GLY A 80 -25.11 65.70 -29.87
N ASP A 81 -26.10 65.96 -30.73
CA ASP A 81 -27.52 65.63 -30.55
C ASP A 81 -27.92 64.24 -31.10
N ASP A 82 -26.98 63.41 -31.55
CA ASP A 82 -27.27 62.09 -32.14
C ASP A 82 -28.13 61.19 -31.23
N CYS A 83 -27.99 61.36 -29.91
CA CYS A 83 -28.77 60.64 -28.90
C CYS A 83 -30.26 61.02 -28.84
N LEU A 84 -30.66 62.15 -29.44
CA LEU A 84 -32.06 62.55 -29.56
C LEU A 84 -32.77 61.93 -30.77
N PHE A 85 -32.01 61.39 -31.72
CA PHE A 85 -32.51 60.94 -33.03
C PHE A 85 -32.16 59.47 -33.31
N LEU A 86 -32.20 58.61 -32.30
CA LEU A 86 -32.02 57.17 -32.49
C LEU A 86 -33.14 56.59 -33.36
N ILE A 87 -32.77 55.80 -34.36
CA ILE A 87 -33.72 55.21 -35.32
C ILE A 87 -34.10 53.80 -34.82
N PRO A 88 -35.40 53.47 -34.70
CA PRO A 88 -35.82 52.10 -34.39
C PRO A 88 -35.22 51.09 -35.39
N GLY A 89 -34.57 50.04 -34.87
CA GLY A 89 -33.83 49.04 -35.65
C GLY A 89 -32.32 49.32 -35.77
N GLN A 90 -31.84 50.50 -35.37
CA GLN A 90 -30.40 50.79 -35.30
C GLN A 90 -29.73 49.86 -34.28
N GLN A 91 -28.56 49.30 -34.65
CA GLN A 91 -27.76 48.50 -33.73
C GLN A 91 -26.72 49.37 -33.05
N LEU A 92 -26.69 49.34 -31.72
CA LEU A 92 -25.72 50.03 -30.88
C LEU A 92 -24.85 49.01 -30.16
N LEU A 93 -23.54 49.17 -30.25
CA LEU A 93 -22.54 48.42 -29.50
C LEU A 93 -22.57 48.84 -28.04
N LEU A 94 -22.88 47.90 -27.15
CA LEU A 94 -22.90 48.14 -25.71
C LEU A 94 -21.59 47.74 -25.04
N ASP A 95 -20.97 46.68 -25.53
CA ASP A 95 -19.71 46.15 -25.02
C ASP A 95 -19.00 45.27 -26.06
N VAL A 96 -17.69 45.12 -25.92
CA VAL A 96 -16.90 44.13 -26.63
C VAL A 96 -16.26 43.23 -25.58
N VAL A 97 -16.82 42.04 -25.42
CA VAL A 97 -16.19 41.00 -24.63
C VAL A 97 -15.03 40.48 -25.47
N GLU A 98 -13.84 41.01 -25.25
CA GLU A 98 -12.62 40.37 -25.76
C GLU A 98 -12.63 38.94 -25.25
N GLN A 99 -12.64 37.97 -26.17
CA GLN A 99 -12.34 36.60 -25.81
C GLN A 99 -10.89 36.60 -25.33
N GLN A 100 -10.69 36.78 -24.03
CA GLN A 100 -9.46 36.37 -23.39
C GLN A 100 -9.27 34.92 -23.84
N PRO A 101 -8.13 34.54 -24.44
CA PRO A 101 -7.89 33.16 -24.79
C PRO A 101 -8.20 32.37 -23.54
N THR A 102 -9.21 31.51 -23.64
CA THR A 102 -9.49 30.55 -22.58
C THR A 102 -8.15 29.89 -22.37
N ALA A 103 -7.55 30.05 -21.19
CA ALA A 103 -6.40 29.23 -20.84
C ALA A 103 -6.87 27.82 -21.16
N GLY A 104 -6.22 27.18 -22.14
CA GLY A 104 -6.53 25.80 -22.50
C GLY A 104 -6.64 25.00 -21.21
N PRO A 105 -7.51 23.98 -21.16
CA PRO A 105 -7.92 23.35 -19.91
C PRO A 105 -6.73 23.29 -18.98
N SER A 106 -6.79 24.04 -17.86
CA SER A 106 -5.83 23.88 -16.77
C SER A 106 -5.67 22.38 -16.66
N PRO A 107 -4.45 21.81 -16.76
CA PRO A 107 -4.30 20.37 -16.70
C PRO A 107 -5.13 19.95 -15.50
N THR A 108 -6.19 19.18 -15.76
CA THR A 108 -6.82 18.40 -14.71
C THR A 108 -5.61 17.80 -14.00
N PRO A 109 -5.41 18.02 -12.69
CA PRO A 109 -4.29 17.38 -12.02
C PRO A 109 -4.39 15.94 -12.46
N THR A 110 -3.42 15.53 -13.27
CA THR A 110 -3.30 14.14 -13.64
C THR A 110 -3.21 13.53 -12.27
N SER A 111 -4.25 12.79 -11.88
CA SER A 111 -4.21 11.94 -10.70
C SER A 111 -2.81 11.39 -10.74
N ILE A 112 -1.99 11.78 -9.75
CA ILE A 112 -0.60 11.36 -9.69
C ILE A 112 -0.63 9.91 -10.11
N LEU A 113 -0.06 9.62 -11.28
CA LEU A 113 0.35 8.25 -11.58
C LEU A 113 1.02 7.82 -10.29
N PRO A 114 0.64 6.66 -9.68
CA PRO A 114 1.21 6.26 -8.40
C PRO A 114 2.69 6.62 -8.47
N SER A 115 3.14 7.52 -7.57
CA SER A 115 4.56 7.78 -7.39
C SER A 115 5.21 6.42 -7.54
N PRO A 116 6.19 6.21 -8.46
CA PRO A 116 6.74 4.88 -8.69
C PRO A 116 6.92 4.30 -7.32
N THR A 117 6.07 3.32 -6.99
CA THR A 117 6.23 2.63 -5.73
C THR A 117 7.65 2.12 -5.86
N PRO A 118 8.57 2.42 -4.91
CA PRO A 118 9.94 1.93 -4.99
C PRO A 118 9.83 0.50 -5.50
N PHE A 119 10.44 0.23 -6.65
CA PHE A 119 10.27 -1.06 -7.28
C PHE A 119 10.84 -2.02 -6.25
N ASN A 120 9.98 -2.69 -5.47
CA ASN A 120 10.38 -3.71 -4.51
C ASN A 120 10.82 -4.86 -5.39
N GLY A 121 12.01 -4.73 -5.97
CA GLY A 121 12.60 -5.79 -6.74
C GLY A 121 12.88 -6.93 -5.80
N THR A 122 12.81 -8.12 -6.35
CA THR A 122 13.13 -9.33 -5.61
C THR A 122 14.54 -9.77 -5.95
N GLY A 123 15.18 -10.45 -5.02
CA GLY A 123 16.43 -11.16 -5.24
C GLY A 123 16.36 -12.54 -4.61
N ASP A 124 17.45 -13.29 -4.75
CA ASP A 124 17.53 -14.67 -4.28
C ASP A 124 18.57 -14.78 -3.16
N ILE A 125 18.21 -15.48 -2.10
CA ILE A 125 19.11 -15.78 -0.98
C ILE A 125 19.40 -17.28 -1.00
N CYS A 126 20.65 -17.64 -1.24
CA CYS A 126 21.11 -19.02 -1.20
C CYS A 126 21.97 -19.27 0.03
N VAL A 127 21.77 -20.42 0.66
CA VAL A 127 22.52 -20.83 1.85
C VAL A 127 23.21 -22.16 1.56
N LEU A 128 24.52 -22.19 1.79
CA LEU A 128 25.32 -23.39 1.66
C LEU A 128 25.93 -23.73 3.03
N LEU A 129 25.76 -24.97 3.47
CA LEU A 129 26.51 -25.52 4.59
C LEU A 129 27.52 -26.51 4.00
N PHE A 130 28.78 -26.45 4.39
CA PHE A 130 29.82 -27.36 3.91
C PHE A 130 30.59 -28.00 5.05
N ASN A 131 31.17 -29.16 4.76
CA ASN A 131 32.09 -29.86 5.66
C ASN A 131 33.47 -29.23 5.54
N ASP A 132 33.82 -28.39 6.52
CA ASP A 132 35.10 -27.68 6.61
C ASP A 132 36.15 -28.63 7.19
N ILE A 133 36.84 -29.35 6.31
CA ILE A 133 37.76 -30.43 6.67
C ILE A 133 39.03 -29.84 7.32
N ASN A 134 39.48 -28.69 6.82
CA ASN A 134 40.74 -28.08 7.23
C ASN A 134 40.57 -27.00 8.32
N GLY A 135 39.34 -26.59 8.61
CA GLY A 135 38.98 -25.65 9.68
C GLY A 135 39.25 -24.18 9.33
N ASN A 136 39.42 -23.83 8.05
CA ASN A 136 39.77 -22.47 7.62
C ASN A 136 38.54 -21.57 7.38
N ALA A 137 37.32 -22.10 7.53
CA ALA A 137 36.07 -21.39 7.31
C ALA A 137 35.90 -20.86 5.86
N LEU A 138 36.51 -21.53 4.88
CA LEU A 138 36.42 -21.18 3.47
C LEU A 138 36.24 -22.45 2.65
N LEU A 139 35.12 -22.54 1.91
CA LEU A 139 34.87 -23.66 1.02
C LEU A 139 35.97 -23.78 -0.04
N ASP A 140 36.65 -24.92 -0.06
CA ASP A 140 37.66 -25.28 -1.04
C ASP A 140 37.34 -26.62 -1.72
N ASP A 141 36.72 -26.54 -2.91
CA ASP A 141 36.33 -27.69 -3.74
C ASP A 141 37.54 -28.56 -4.15
N ASP A 142 38.73 -27.97 -4.30
CA ASP A 142 39.94 -28.70 -4.69
C ASP A 142 40.48 -29.56 -3.54
N SER A 143 40.17 -29.19 -2.30
CA SER A 143 40.55 -29.93 -1.09
C SER A 143 39.56 -31.04 -0.71
N GLY A 144 38.45 -31.16 -1.46
CA GLY A 144 37.40 -32.16 -1.21
C GLY A 144 36.39 -31.75 -0.13
N GLU A 145 36.29 -30.46 0.18
CA GLU A 145 35.21 -29.95 1.01
C GLU A 145 33.91 -30.00 0.23
N LEU A 146 32.91 -30.67 0.80
CA LEU A 146 31.63 -30.93 0.15
C LEU A 146 30.48 -30.30 0.93
N PRO A 147 29.35 -30.02 0.25
CA PRO A 147 28.12 -29.60 0.91
C PRO A 147 27.70 -30.61 2.00
N LEU A 148 27.36 -30.08 3.17
CA LEU A 148 26.96 -30.84 4.34
C LEU A 148 25.44 -30.77 4.49
N LEU A 149 24.82 -31.95 4.44
CA LEU A 149 23.37 -32.10 4.52
C LEU A 149 22.86 -32.14 5.97
N GLY A 150 21.60 -31.77 6.17
CA GLY A 150 20.88 -31.88 7.44
C GLY A 150 20.96 -30.64 8.34
N GLY A 151 21.58 -29.55 7.89
CA GLY A 151 21.57 -28.29 8.63
C GLY A 151 20.24 -27.55 8.49
N ALA A 152 19.72 -26.95 9.55
CA ALA A 152 18.45 -26.22 9.51
C ALA A 152 18.68 -24.71 9.30
N ILE A 153 18.01 -24.13 8.30
CA ILE A 153 18.16 -22.73 7.89
C ILE A 153 17.01 -21.91 8.47
N SER A 154 17.31 -20.70 8.96
CA SER A 154 16.31 -19.67 9.33
C SER A 154 16.71 -18.32 8.73
N ILE A 155 15.78 -17.67 8.03
CA ILE A 155 15.97 -16.37 7.39
C ILE A 155 14.87 -15.42 7.85
N ASN A 156 15.27 -14.28 8.39
CA ASN A 156 14.36 -13.26 8.89
C ASN A 156 14.77 -11.90 8.33
N ASP A 157 13.83 -11.12 7.81
CA ASP A 157 14.12 -9.71 7.52
C ASP A 157 14.14 -8.88 8.81
N LEU A 158 14.88 -7.77 8.79
CA LEU A 158 14.94 -6.85 9.93
C LEU A 158 13.61 -6.14 10.21
N ASN A 159 12.73 -6.08 9.22
CA ASN A 159 11.40 -5.46 9.34
C ASN A 159 10.34 -6.44 9.87
N GLY A 160 10.68 -7.72 10.07
CA GLY A 160 9.78 -8.76 10.58
C GLY A 160 8.66 -9.17 9.61
N LYS A 161 8.74 -8.81 8.33
CA LYS A 161 7.77 -9.16 7.30
C LYS A 161 8.06 -10.53 6.67
N VAL A 162 9.31 -10.97 6.67
CA VAL A 162 9.76 -12.24 6.09
C VAL A 162 10.31 -13.12 7.20
N ALA A 163 9.82 -14.37 7.25
CA ALA A 163 10.32 -15.42 8.13
C ALA A 163 10.26 -16.74 7.36
N LEU A 164 11.41 -17.26 6.96
CA LEU A 164 11.55 -18.47 6.16
C LEU A 164 12.40 -19.49 6.91
N THR A 165 12.13 -20.76 6.66
CA THR A 165 12.94 -21.87 7.16
C THR A 165 13.22 -22.85 6.05
N GLY A 166 14.33 -23.57 6.17
CA GLY A 166 14.72 -24.61 5.22
C GLY A 166 15.68 -25.62 5.84
N THR A 167 16.20 -26.52 5.02
CA THR A 167 17.20 -27.51 5.44
C THR A 167 18.16 -27.75 4.29
N THR A 168 19.46 -27.89 4.56
CA THR A 168 20.45 -28.26 3.54
C THR A 168 20.25 -29.72 3.15
N ASN A 169 19.45 -29.98 2.12
CA ASN A 169 19.06 -31.34 1.69
C ASN A 169 19.55 -31.68 0.28
N THR A 170 20.35 -30.80 -0.31
CA THR A 170 20.92 -30.90 -1.66
C THR A 170 22.43 -30.73 -1.60
N GLU A 171 23.14 -31.32 -2.56
CA GLU A 171 24.57 -31.10 -2.79
C GLU A 171 24.87 -29.74 -3.46
N GLU A 172 23.93 -28.81 -3.37
CA GLU A 172 24.01 -27.45 -3.91
C GLU A 172 23.44 -26.50 -2.86
N ALA A 173 23.72 -25.19 -3.00
CA ALA A 173 23.17 -24.18 -2.10
C ALA A 173 21.63 -24.16 -2.17
N VAL A 174 20.98 -24.10 -1.01
CA VAL A 174 19.51 -24.02 -0.93
C VAL A 174 19.08 -22.58 -1.11
N CYS A 175 18.37 -22.29 -2.20
CA CYS A 175 17.95 -20.94 -2.57
C CYS A 175 16.49 -20.65 -2.21
N PHE A 176 16.27 -19.46 -1.65
CA PHE A 176 14.97 -18.85 -1.40
C PHE A 176 14.80 -17.72 -2.41
N THR A 177 13.98 -17.96 -3.42
CA THR A 177 13.83 -17.04 -4.55
C THR A 177 12.79 -15.97 -4.26
N ASP A 178 12.81 -14.91 -5.05
CA ASP A 178 11.79 -13.86 -5.05
C ASP A 178 11.62 -13.13 -3.69
N GLN A 179 12.71 -12.99 -2.93
CA GLN A 179 12.69 -12.30 -1.65
C GLN A 179 12.74 -10.78 -1.87
N PRO A 180 11.88 -9.99 -1.21
CA PRO A 180 11.91 -8.53 -1.35
C PRO A 180 13.29 -7.97 -0.98
N GLU A 181 13.74 -6.93 -1.69
CA GLU A 181 14.95 -6.21 -1.28
C GLU A 181 14.87 -5.72 0.18
N GLY A 182 16.01 -5.73 0.86
CA GLY A 182 16.09 -5.37 2.27
C GLY A 182 17.24 -6.08 2.98
N THR A 183 17.32 -5.85 4.29
CA THR A 183 18.36 -6.45 5.12
C THR A 183 17.81 -7.69 5.83
N TYR A 184 18.55 -8.79 5.72
CA TYR A 184 18.18 -10.10 6.26
C TYR A 184 19.20 -10.57 7.30
N ASN A 185 18.71 -11.26 8.32
CA ASN A 185 19.50 -12.06 9.24
C ASN A 185 19.27 -13.54 8.91
N ILE A 186 20.34 -14.21 8.51
CA ILE A 186 20.37 -15.60 8.11
C ILE A 186 21.12 -16.36 9.20
N SER A 187 20.55 -17.47 9.65
CA SER A 187 21.19 -18.35 10.62
C SER A 187 21.05 -19.81 10.22
N ILE A 188 22.03 -20.61 10.64
CA ILE A 188 22.07 -22.05 10.43
C ILE A 188 22.17 -22.77 11.77
N ALA A 189 21.44 -23.86 11.93
CA ALA A 189 21.74 -24.89 12.92
C ALA A 189 22.52 -26.00 12.24
N VAL A 190 23.76 -26.19 12.67
CA VAL A 190 24.62 -27.29 12.22
C VAL A 190 24.01 -28.63 12.66
N PRO A 191 24.03 -29.67 11.83
CA PRO A 191 23.49 -30.99 12.17
C PRO A 191 24.19 -31.60 13.39
N GLU A 192 23.56 -32.62 13.97
CA GLU A 192 24.17 -33.40 15.04
C GLU A 192 25.54 -33.96 14.61
N LEU A 193 26.42 -34.19 15.58
CA LEU A 193 27.76 -34.75 15.37
C LEU A 193 28.74 -33.79 14.67
N TYR A 194 28.35 -32.58 14.32
CA TYR A 194 29.22 -31.54 13.76
C TYR A 194 29.32 -30.32 14.68
N ASN A 195 30.47 -29.65 14.64
CA ASN A 195 30.72 -28.39 15.32
C ASN A 195 30.93 -27.29 14.28
N PRO A 196 30.32 -26.10 14.46
CA PRO A 196 30.55 -24.98 13.56
C PRO A 196 32.01 -24.53 13.61
N THR A 197 32.61 -24.29 12.45
CA THR A 197 33.96 -23.72 12.32
C THR A 197 33.94 -22.21 12.11
N MET A 198 32.75 -21.67 11.82
CA MET A 198 32.53 -20.23 11.65
C MET A 198 31.25 -19.76 12.36
N ARG A 199 30.94 -18.46 12.23
CA ARG A 199 29.72 -17.89 12.78
C ARG A 199 28.50 -18.54 12.11
N THR A 200 27.53 -18.99 12.90
CA THR A 200 26.30 -19.60 12.41
C THR A 200 25.20 -18.59 12.09
N ASN A 201 25.54 -17.30 12.01
CA ASN A 201 24.63 -16.25 11.56
C ASN A 201 25.35 -15.16 10.77
N ALA A 202 24.64 -14.57 9.81
CA ALA A 202 25.11 -13.51 8.95
C ALA A 202 24.00 -12.50 8.67
N THR A 203 24.37 -11.22 8.65
CA THR A 203 23.47 -10.15 8.22
C THR A 203 23.89 -9.73 6.82
N VAL A 204 22.94 -9.69 5.90
CA VAL A 204 23.19 -9.39 4.48
C VAL A 204 22.18 -8.38 3.96
N GLU A 205 22.60 -7.57 3.00
CA GLU A 205 21.73 -6.65 2.28
C GLU A 205 21.40 -7.25 0.91
N LEU A 206 20.13 -7.56 0.69
CA LEU A 206 19.62 -8.07 -0.57
C LEU A 206 19.13 -6.90 -1.43
N THR A 207 19.72 -6.75 -2.61
CA THR A 207 19.29 -5.78 -3.62
C THR A 207 18.49 -6.49 -4.71
N ALA A 208 17.58 -5.75 -5.35
CA ALA A 208 16.78 -6.24 -6.46
C ALA A 208 17.63 -6.88 -7.59
N GLY A 209 17.25 -8.07 -8.03
CA GLY A 209 17.90 -8.83 -9.11
C GLY A 209 19.23 -9.48 -8.73
N ASN A 210 19.69 -9.34 -7.49
CA ASN A 210 20.91 -9.97 -7.01
C ASN A 210 20.64 -11.37 -6.44
N THR A 211 21.62 -12.25 -6.55
CA THR A 211 21.66 -13.54 -5.87
C THR A 211 22.81 -13.50 -4.87
N ILE A 212 22.50 -13.64 -3.59
CA ILE A 212 23.51 -13.72 -2.54
C ILE A 212 23.66 -15.16 -2.09
N VAL A 213 24.90 -15.63 -2.00
CA VAL A 213 25.22 -16.94 -1.43
C VAL A 213 25.90 -16.70 -0.09
N VAL A 214 25.38 -17.33 0.95
CA VAL A 214 25.93 -17.26 2.31
C VAL A 214 26.38 -18.65 2.72
N ASP A 215 27.68 -18.76 2.96
CA ASP A 215 28.32 -20.02 3.30
C ASP A 215 28.46 -20.18 4.81
N PHE A 216 28.26 -21.41 5.26
CA PHE A 216 28.49 -21.85 6.63
C PHE A 216 29.36 -23.09 6.64
N GLY A 217 30.35 -23.11 7.52
CA GLY A 217 31.29 -24.24 7.68
C GLY A 217 31.07 -24.97 9.00
N ALA A 218 31.16 -26.29 8.94
CA ALA A 218 31.17 -27.13 10.12
C ALA A 218 32.11 -28.34 9.93
N GLN A 219 32.72 -28.79 11.01
CA GLN A 219 33.61 -29.95 11.03
C GLN A 219 33.02 -31.06 11.90
N ILE A 220 33.33 -32.32 11.59
CA ILE A 220 32.91 -33.44 12.45
C ILE A 220 33.44 -33.24 13.88
N SER A 221 32.55 -33.44 14.85
CA SER A 221 32.89 -33.33 16.26
C SER A 221 33.91 -34.40 16.62
N SER A 222 34.98 -34.01 17.32
CA SER A 222 35.98 -34.96 17.85
C SER A 222 35.40 -35.98 18.83
N ALA A 223 34.21 -35.74 19.37
CA ALA A 223 33.44 -36.69 20.18
C ALA A 223 32.90 -37.89 19.36
N VAL A 224 32.95 -37.81 18.02
CA VAL A 224 32.38 -38.76 17.06
C VAL A 224 33.49 -39.38 16.21
N GLN A 225 34.70 -39.49 16.76
CA GLN A 225 35.73 -40.32 16.15
C GLN A 225 35.28 -41.79 16.25
N GLU A 226 34.41 -42.21 15.33
CA GLU A 226 34.24 -43.61 14.99
C GLU A 226 35.57 -44.07 14.41
N ILE A 227 36.29 -44.87 15.19
CA ILE A 227 37.46 -45.61 14.73
C ILE A 227 36.95 -46.55 13.62
N PRO A 228 37.29 -46.33 12.33
CA PRO A 228 36.87 -47.25 11.29
C PRO A 228 37.79 -48.46 11.37
N GLY A 229 37.28 -49.56 11.93
CA GLY A 229 37.90 -50.87 11.79
C GLY A 229 38.35 -51.57 13.07
N GLU A 230 37.52 -51.65 14.11
CA GLU A 230 37.78 -52.61 15.18
C GLU A 230 36.56 -53.50 15.44
N ASP A 231 36.69 -54.74 14.97
CA ASP A 231 35.81 -55.86 15.25
C ASP A 231 35.56 -55.94 16.78
N PRO A 232 34.30 -56.03 17.26
CA PRO A 232 33.99 -56.11 18.69
C PRO A 232 34.64 -57.30 19.40
N ALA A 233 35.27 -58.23 18.68
CA ALA A 233 36.05 -59.33 19.24
C ALA A 233 37.41 -58.93 19.86
N GLU A 234 37.99 -57.76 19.53
CA GLU A 234 39.37 -57.41 19.91
C GLU A 234 39.50 -56.60 21.21
N ARG A 235 38.39 -56.30 21.90
CA ARG A 235 38.42 -55.70 23.25
C ARG A 235 38.71 -56.69 24.39
N LYS A 236 39.36 -57.81 24.12
CA LYS A 236 39.83 -58.73 25.15
C LYS A 236 41.33 -58.61 25.29
N SER A 237 41.78 -57.68 26.15
CA SER A 237 43.19 -57.59 26.52
C SER A 237 43.65 -58.96 27.04
N PRO A 238 44.52 -59.69 26.31
CA PRO A 238 45.02 -60.98 26.77
C PRO A 238 45.77 -60.82 28.08
N PHE A 239 46.34 -59.64 28.33
CA PHE A 239 47.01 -59.30 29.58
C PHE A 239 46.05 -59.33 30.78
N LEU A 240 44.83 -58.77 30.64
CA LEU A 240 43.84 -58.77 31.72
C LEU A 240 43.27 -60.19 31.97
N GLY A 241 43.13 -61.00 30.91
CA GLY A 241 42.77 -62.41 31.03
C GLY A 241 43.84 -63.25 31.73
N ILE A 242 45.12 -63.04 31.40
CA ILE A 242 46.26 -63.71 32.03
C ILE A 242 46.39 -63.30 33.51
N LEU A 243 46.24 -62.00 33.80
CA LEU A 243 46.27 -61.50 35.18
C LEU A 243 45.10 -62.08 36.00
N GLY A 244 43.90 -62.14 35.43
CA GLY A 244 42.74 -62.77 36.06
C GLY A 244 42.96 -64.26 36.34
N ALA A 245 43.54 -65.00 35.38
CA ALA A 245 43.87 -66.41 35.57
C ALA A 245 44.92 -66.63 36.67
N LEU A 246 45.95 -65.79 36.75
CA LEU A 246 46.97 -65.84 37.80
C LEU A 246 46.36 -65.62 39.19
N VAL A 247 45.49 -64.61 39.33
CA VAL A 247 44.79 -64.35 40.59
C VAL A 247 43.94 -65.55 41.02
N LEU A 248 43.27 -66.20 40.06
CA LEU A 248 42.43 -67.37 40.32
C LEU A 248 43.26 -68.58 40.79
N VAL A 249 44.40 -68.84 40.14
CA VAL A 249 45.34 -69.92 40.54
C VAL A 249 45.90 -69.69 41.93
N VAL A 250 46.31 -68.45 42.24
CA VAL A 250 46.81 -68.09 43.58
C VAL A 250 45.71 -68.27 44.63
N GLY A 251 44.48 -67.85 44.35
CA GLY A 251 43.33 -68.02 45.24
C GLY A 251 43.00 -69.49 45.53
N ILE A 252 42.98 -70.34 44.49
CA ILE A 252 42.76 -71.79 44.64
C ILE A 252 43.90 -72.41 45.48
N GLY A 253 45.16 -72.04 45.21
CA GLY A 253 46.31 -72.52 45.96
C GLY A 253 46.22 -72.18 47.45
N ALA A 254 45.85 -70.93 47.78
CA ALA A 254 45.65 -70.49 49.15
C ALA A 254 44.48 -71.25 49.84
N ALA A 255 43.37 -71.49 49.13
CA ALA A 255 42.25 -72.24 49.67
C ALA A 255 42.61 -73.72 49.95
N VAL A 256 43.30 -74.38 49.01
CA VAL A 256 43.79 -75.76 49.19
C VAL A 256 44.78 -75.85 50.35
N TYR A 257 45.70 -74.90 50.45
CA TYR A 257 46.64 -74.82 51.57
C TYR A 257 45.91 -74.70 52.91
N ALA A 258 44.96 -73.76 53.02
CA ALA A 258 44.17 -73.56 54.24
C ALA A 258 43.32 -74.79 54.62
N MET A 259 42.77 -75.50 53.62
CA MET A 259 42.04 -76.75 53.88
C MET A 259 42.96 -77.87 54.36
N ARG A 260 44.20 -77.93 53.88
CA ARG A 260 45.18 -78.94 54.27
C ARG A 260 45.74 -78.69 55.67
N THR A 261 46.00 -77.43 56.04
CA THR A 261 46.46 -77.06 57.38
C THR A 261 45.37 -77.14 58.45
N ARG A 262 44.08 -77.19 58.06
CA ARG A 262 42.96 -77.46 59.00
C ARG A 262 42.77 -78.95 59.32
N LYS A 263 43.42 -79.85 58.57
CA LYS A 263 43.36 -81.31 58.77
C LYS A 263 44.64 -81.89 59.42
N LEU A 264 45.60 -81.04 59.78
CA LEU A 264 46.73 -81.34 60.66
C LEU A 264 46.43 -80.74 62.04
#